data_AF-A0A7C1BRG6-F1
#
_entry.id   AF-A0A7C1BRG6-F1
#
_cell.length_a   1.000
_cell.length_b   1.000
_cell.length_c   1.000
_cell.angle_alpha   90.00
_cell.angle_beta   90.00
_cell.angle_gamma   90.00
#
_symmetry.space_group_name_H-M   'P 1'
#
loop_
_entity.id
_entity.type
_entity.pdbx_description
1 polymer ?
#
loop_
_entity_poly.entity_id
_entity_poly.type
_entity_poly.pdbx_seq_one_letter_code
_entity_poly.pdbx_strand_id
1 'polypeptide(L)' 'TYDLLLVVEGKDIQTVARFVSEKLAPLSSVKGTTTHFMLKKYKEDGVIFVKEEKNKRLTITY' A
#
# COMPACT_ATOMS: atom_id res chain seq x y z
N THR A 1 10.15 -13.29 -6.05
CA THR A 1 10.85 -12.17 -6.70
C THR A 1 10.14 -11.86 -8.00
N TYR A 2 9.97 -10.59 -8.36
CA TYR A 2 9.28 -10.14 -9.58
C TYR A 2 10.19 -9.19 -10.37
N ASP A 3 9.98 -9.11 -11.68
CA ASP A 3 10.74 -8.25 -12.59
C ASP A 3 10.17 -6.83 -12.67
N LEU A 4 8.85 -6.68 -12.50
CA LEU A 4 8.13 -5.42 -12.61
C LEU A 4 7.33 -5.14 -11.33
N LEU A 5 7.36 -3.88 -10.89
CA LEU A 5 6.49 -3.34 -9.85
C LEU A 5 5.51 -2.36 -10.49
N LEU A 6 4.22 -2.58 -10.24
CA LEU A 6 3.14 -1.73 -10.75
C LEU A 6 2.37 -1.13 -9.57
N VAL A 7 2.06 0.15 -9.66
CA VAL A 7 1.14 0.83 -8.74
C VAL A 7 -0.19 0.98 -9.46
N VAL A 8 -1.25 0.40 -8.89
CA VAL A 8 -2.59 0.40 -9.46
C VAL A 8 -3.54 1.05 -8.47
N GLU A 9 -4.29 2.04 -8.95
CA GLU A 9 -5.33 2.73 -8.16
C GLU A 9 -6.71 2.36 -8.70
N GLY A 10 -7.68 2.24 -7.80
CA GLY A 10 -9.06 1.93 -8.14
C GLY A 10 -10.00 2.41 -7.05
N LYS A 11 -11.29 2.54 -7.39
CA LYS A 11 -12.32 3.05 -6.47
C LYS A 11 -12.47 2.18 -5.21
N ASP A 12 -12.30 0.88 -5.36
CA ASP A 12 -12.39 -0.11 -4.29
C ASP A 12 -11.47 -1.31 -4.58
N ILE A 13 -11.28 -2.16 -3.56
CA ILE A 13 -10.44 -3.36 -3.63
C ILE A 13 -10.93 -4.31 -4.74
N GLN A 14 -12.24 -4.43 -4.94
CA GLN A 14 -12.82 -5.35 -5.90
C GLN A 14 -12.51 -4.93 -7.35
N THR A 15 -12.51 -3.62 -7.62
CA THR A 15 -12.13 -3.04 -8.91
C THR A 15 -10.67 -3.35 -9.24
N VAL A 16 -9.76 -3.18 -8.28
CA VAL A 16 -8.34 -3.51 -8.45
C VAL A 16 -8.14 -5.01 -8.65
N ALA A 17 -8.79 -5.84 -7.83
CA ALA A 17 -8.68 -7.30 -7.93
C ALA A 17 -9.18 -7.80 -9.30
N ARG A 18 -10.32 -7.28 -9.78
CA ARG A 18 -10.87 -7.62 -11.09
C ARG A 18 -9.95 -7.19 -12.23
N PHE A 19 -9.36 -6.01 -12.15
CA PHE A 19 -8.38 -5.55 -13.14
C PHE A 19 -7.18 -6.50 -13.21
N VAL A 20 -6.64 -6.92 -12.06
CA VAL A 20 -5.51 -7.86 -12.03
C VAL A 20 -5.92 -9.21 -12.64
N SER A 21 -7.06 -9.77 -12.26
CA SER A 21 -7.48 -11.10 -12.72
C SER A 21 -7.90 -11.13 -14.19
N GLU A 22 -8.58 -10.09 -14.68
CA GLU A 22 -9.16 -10.09 -16.03
C GLU A 22 -8.26 -9.43 -17.08
N LYS A 23 -7.32 -8.56 -16.67
CA LYS A 23 -6.53 -7.76 -17.61
C LYS A 23 -5.03 -8.03 -17.51
N LEU A 24 -4.46 -8.15 -16.32
CA LEU A 24 -3.01 -8.33 -16.16
C LEU A 24 -2.58 -9.80 -16.17
N ALA A 25 -3.18 -10.63 -15.33
CA ALA A 25 -2.83 -12.05 -15.19
C ALA A 25 -2.99 -12.87 -16.48
N PRO A 26 -3.99 -12.61 -17.36
CA PRO A 26 -4.17 -13.38 -18.60
C PRO A 26 -3.21 -13.01 -19.74
N LEU A 27 -2.38 -11.98 -19.59
CA LEU A 27 -1.43 -11.58 -20.64
C LEU A 27 -0.41 -12.70 -20.86
N SER A 28 -0.18 -13.08 -22.12
CA SER A 28 0.75 -14.16 -22.49
C SER A 28 2.20 -13.91 -22.03
N SER A 29 2.59 -12.65 -21.89
CA SER A 29 3.91 -12.25 -21.38
C SER A 29 4.02 -12.26 -19.85
N VAL A 30 2.91 -12.47 -19.12
CA VAL A 30 2.88 -12.44 -17.66
C VAL A 30 2.93 -13.86 -17.11
N LYS A 31 4.02 -14.20 -16.43
CA LYS A 31 4.20 -15.52 -15.79
C LYS A 31 3.40 -15.67 -14.49
N GLY A 32 3.13 -14.57 -13.81
CA GLY A 32 2.38 -14.57 -12.56
C GLY A 32 2.28 -13.19 -11.94
N THR A 33 1.30 -13.00 -11.07
CA THR A 33 1.02 -11.73 -10.39
C THR A 33 1.03 -11.93 -8.87
N THR A 34 1.57 -10.97 -8.13
CA THR A 34 1.45 -10.90 -6.67
C THR A 34 0.99 -9.50 -6.29
N THR A 35 -0.12 -9.41 -5.56
CA THR A 35 -0.77 -8.14 -5.23
C THR A 35 -0.59 -7.82 -3.75
N HIS A 36 -0.12 -6.61 -3.45
CA HIS A 36 -0.04 -6.08 -2.09
C HIS A 36 -0.92 -4.83 -2.00
N PHE A 37 -1.83 -4.80 -1.03
CA PHE A 37 -2.69 -3.63 -0.81
C PHE A 37 -2.06 -2.66 0.17
N MET A 38 -1.91 -1.41 -0.25
CA MET A 38 -1.46 -0.32 0.61
C MET A 38 -2.60 0.11 1.53
N LEU A 39 -2.50 -0.22 2.83
CA LEU A 39 -3.57 0.09 3.80
C LEU A 39 -3.52 1.55 4.27
N LYS A 40 -2.36 1.99 4.76
CA LYS A 40 -2.13 3.34 5.26
C LYS A 40 -0.73 3.79 4.90
N LYS A 41 -0.62 4.94 4.23
CA LYS A 41 0.66 5.62 4.02
C LYS A 41 1.07 6.31 5.31
N TYR A 42 2.27 5.99 5.80
CA TYR A 42 2.85 6.63 6.99
C TYR A 42 3.89 7.70 6.64
N LYS A 43 4.46 7.60 5.43
CA LYS A 43 5.39 8.54 4.85
C LYS A 43 5.26 8.52 3.33
N GLU A 44 5.58 9.63 2.68
CA GLU A 44 5.69 9.76 1.22
C GLU A 44 6.79 10.76 0.92
N ASP A 45 7.69 10.43 -0.01
CA ASP A 45 8.81 11.30 -0.43
C ASP A 45 9.63 11.91 0.72
N GLY A 46 9.82 11.15 1.80
CA GLY A 46 10.55 11.57 2.99
C GLY A 46 9.75 12.42 3.98
N VAL A 47 8.52 12.80 3.64
CA VAL A 47 7.59 13.51 4.54
C VAL A 47 6.81 12.50 5.38
N ILE A 48 6.87 12.63 6.70
CA ILE A 48 6.13 11.78 7.64
C ILE A 48 4.71 12.33 7.81
N PHE A 49 3.69 11.48 7.59
CA PHE A 49 2.27 11.86 7.71
C PHE A 49 1.71 11.72 9.12
N VAL A 50 2.40 10.99 9.99
CA VAL A 50 1.98 10.80 11.36
C VAL A 50 2.66 11.85 12.24
N LYS A 51 1.86 12.69 12.90
CA LYS A 51 2.36 13.50 14.01
C LYS A 51 2.78 12.57 15.15
N GLU A 52 4.00 12.73 15.65
CA GLU A 52 4.39 12.12 16.91
C GLU A 52 3.40 12.56 17.99
N GLU A 53 2.72 11.60 18.64
CA GLU A 53 2.00 11.90 19.87
C GLU A 53 3.04 12.40 20.88
N LYS A 54 2.95 13.67 21.28
CA LYS A 54 3.72 14.19 22.42
C LYS A 54 3.46 13.26 23.60
N ASN A 55 4.54 12.66 24.10
CA ASN A 55 4.63 11.80 25.27
C ASN A 55 3.50 12.08 26.28
N LYS A 56 2.48 11.22 26.35
CA LYS A 56 1.41 11.27 27.37
C LYS A 56 1.90 10.75 28.73
N ARG A 57 3.19 10.96 29.07
CA ARG A 57 3.68 10.63 30.40
C ARG A 57 3.07 11.64 31.37
N LEU A 58 2.38 11.14 32.38
CA LEU A 58 1.91 11.96 33.49
C LEU A 58 3.14 12.49 34.24
N THR A 59 3.20 13.79 34.47
CA THR A 59 4.21 14.41 35.32
C THR A 59 3.96 13.94 36.76
N ILE A 60 4.92 13.26 37.36
CA ILE A 60 4.89 12.90 38.78
C ILE A 60 5.62 14.03 39.52
N THR A 61 4.92 14.72 40.43
CA THR A 61 5.53 15.69 41.35
C THR A 61 5.65 15.04 42.72
N TYR A 62 6.82 15.19 43.36
CA TYR A 62 7.13 14.68 44.70
C TYR A 62 6.55 15.58 45.80
#